data_AF-A0A7R9V045-F1
#
_entry.id   AF-A0A7R9V045-F1
#
_cell.length_a   1.000
_cell.length_b   1.000
_cell.length_c   1.000
_cell.angle_alpha   90.00
_cell.angle_beta   90.00
_cell.angle_gamma   90.00
#
_symmetry.space_group_name_H-M   'P 1'
#
loop_
_entity.id
_entity.type
_entity.pdbx_description
1 polymer ?
#
loop_
_entity_poly.entity_id
_entity_poly.type
_entity_poly.pdbx_seq_one_letter_code
_entity_poly.pdbx_strand_id
1 'polypeptide(L)'
;AYVLQSLTLWREISTEMFRLWYLAEQDMLLNGSGYRLVDTGQGLNRVQGAPRLSKAMQGILARCQQRIGSWVGSSVVHLGDHNVPNALHFIDKYTQVPRILNPVVLVMDTLPKLGRDPNIAAYLSSIFGSVEGARSAILLDFCRHAFDGSGADNFFDAGSCIDGRLTSAWNWCSKLEKKNYFPVFKLAGFTSFDGDFK
;
A
#
# COMPACT_ATOMS: atom_id res chain seq x y z
N ALA A 1 3.61 1.92 -16.22
CA ALA A 1 4.24 3.11 -15.60
C ALA A 1 3.80 3.29 -14.14
N TYR A 2 2.49 3.42 -13.87
CA TYR A 2 1.99 3.77 -12.53
C TYR A 2 2.34 2.76 -11.41
N VAL A 3 2.10 1.47 -11.64
CA VAL A 3 2.42 0.40 -10.66
C VAL A 3 3.91 0.40 -10.30
N LEU A 4 4.79 0.49 -11.31
CA LEU A 4 6.23 0.56 -11.10
C LEU A 4 6.61 1.77 -10.23
N GLN A 5 6.02 2.94 -10.49
CA GLN A 5 6.26 4.15 -9.69
C GLN A 5 5.83 3.97 -8.24
N SER A 6 4.62 3.45 -8.01
CA SER A 6 4.09 3.21 -6.66
C SER A 6 4.95 2.21 -5.89
N LEU A 7 5.26 1.05 -6.48
CA LEU A 7 6.09 0.02 -5.82
C LEU A 7 7.52 0.51 -5.57
N THR A 8 8.08 1.30 -6.49
CA THR A 8 9.41 1.90 -6.32
C THR A 8 9.41 2.90 -5.18
N LEU A 9 8.40 3.77 -5.09
CA LEU A 9 8.25 4.72 -4.00
C LEU A 9 8.10 4.02 -2.66
N TRP A 10 7.21 3.03 -2.59
CA TRP A 10 6.97 2.25 -1.37
C TRP A 10 8.22 1.50 -0.89
N ARG A 11 9.05 1.00 -1.82
CA ARG A 11 10.36 0.42 -1.49
C ARG A 11 11.27 1.45 -0.82
N GLU A 12 11.40 2.66 -1.38
CA GLU A 12 12.28 3.69 -0.81
C GLU A 12 11.77 4.19 0.55
N ILE A 13 10.47 4.38 0.70
CA ILE A 13 9.83 4.71 2.00
C ILE A 13 10.13 3.61 3.02
N SER A 14 9.94 2.34 2.66
CA SER A 14 10.19 1.21 3.55
C SER A 14 11.67 1.13 3.95
N THR A 15 12.58 1.43 3.01
CA THR A 15 14.03 1.45 3.26
C THR A 15 14.42 2.55 4.25
N GLU A 16 13.76 3.70 4.20
CA GLU A 16 14.00 4.82 5.12
C GLU A 16 13.06 4.83 6.34
N MET A 17 12.24 3.79 6.56
CA MET A 17 11.16 3.81 7.56
C MET A 17 11.66 4.16 8.96
N PHE A 18 12.79 3.61 9.41
CA PHE A 18 13.37 3.95 10.71
C PHE A 18 13.71 5.44 10.85
N ARG A 19 14.27 6.05 9.80
CA ARG A 19 14.57 7.48 9.77
C ARG A 19 13.28 8.29 9.75
N LEU A 20 12.30 7.92 8.93
CA LEU A 20 11.01 8.61 8.85
C LEU A 20 10.28 8.55 10.19
N TRP A 21 10.33 7.42 10.89
CA TRP A 21 9.77 7.26 12.23
C TRP A 21 10.41 8.21 13.23
N TYR A 22 11.74 8.27 13.25
CA TYR A 22 12.46 9.21 14.13
C TYR A 22 12.08 10.67 13.85
N LEU A 23 11.96 11.06 12.58
CA LEU A 23 11.51 12.41 12.20
C LEU A 23 10.05 12.66 12.59
N ALA A 24 9.20 11.64 12.51
CA ALA A 24 7.82 11.73 12.96
C ALA A 24 7.73 12.04 14.46
N GLU A 25 8.47 11.32 15.30
CA GLU A 25 8.53 11.59 16.75
C GLU A 25 9.04 13.00 17.04
N GLN A 26 10.10 13.41 16.34
CA GLN A 26 10.66 14.75 16.44
C GLN A 26 9.66 15.86 16.09
N ASP A 27 8.81 15.66 15.08
CA ASP A 27 7.77 16.60 14.69
C ASP A 27 6.61 16.62 15.69
N MET A 28 6.20 15.45 16.20
CA MET A 28 5.13 15.34 17.21
C MET A 28 5.50 16.02 18.53
N LEU A 29 6.79 15.98 18.91
CA LEU A 29 7.35 16.56 20.14
C LEU A 29 7.96 17.95 19.95
N LEU A 30 7.75 18.58 18.79
CA LEU A 30 8.35 19.87 18.48
C LEU A 30 7.78 20.97 19.40
N ASN A 31 8.66 21.61 20.18
CA ASN A 31 8.28 22.74 21.03
C ASN A 31 7.63 23.86 20.20
N GLY A 32 6.47 24.34 20.64
CA GLY A 32 5.70 25.37 19.93
C GLY A 32 4.84 24.84 18.77
N SER A 33 4.93 23.55 18.43
CA SER A 33 4.04 22.89 17.46
C SER A 33 2.84 22.25 18.16
N GLY A 34 1.80 23.06 18.42
CA GLY A 34 0.54 22.55 18.93
C GLY A 34 -0.28 21.83 17.85
N TYR A 35 -1.18 20.94 18.27
CA TYR A 35 -2.20 20.40 17.37
C TYR A 35 -3.48 21.24 17.43
N ARG A 36 -4.26 21.21 16.35
CA ARG A 36 -5.64 21.68 16.33
C ARG A 36 -6.57 20.48 16.24
N LEU A 37 -7.61 20.46 17.05
CA LEU A 37 -8.66 19.45 16.94
C LEU A 37 -9.60 19.88 15.81
N VAL A 38 -9.66 19.12 14.72
CA VAL A 38 -10.36 19.47 13.48
C VAL A 38 -11.17 18.27 13.01
N ASP A 39 -12.41 18.49 12.60
CA ASP A 39 -13.17 17.49 11.84
C ASP A 39 -12.62 17.45 10.40
N THR A 40 -12.03 16.33 10.02
CA THR A 40 -11.38 16.16 8.72
C THR A 40 -12.29 15.59 7.66
N GLY A 41 -13.59 15.38 7.97
CA GLY A 41 -14.50 14.58 7.15
C GLY A 41 -14.32 13.07 7.32
N GLN A 42 -13.24 12.64 7.97
CA GLN A 42 -12.98 11.26 8.39
C GLN A 42 -13.13 11.09 9.92
N GLY A 43 -13.74 12.09 10.57
CA GLY A 43 -13.86 12.19 12.02
C GLY A 43 -12.95 13.26 12.64
N LEU A 44 -13.03 13.37 13.96
CA LEU A 44 -12.34 14.41 14.72
C LEU A 44 -10.88 14.01 14.98
N ASN A 45 -9.94 14.72 14.37
CA ASN A 45 -8.52 14.40 14.42
C ASN A 45 -7.67 15.53 15.01
N ARG A 46 -6.56 15.15 15.67
CA ARG A 46 -5.51 16.09 16.09
C ARG A 46 -4.62 16.39 14.89
N VAL A 47 -4.87 17.51 14.23
CA VAL A 47 -4.09 17.97 13.08
C VAL A 47 -2.86 18.72 13.56
N GLN A 48 -1.67 18.24 13.19
CA GLN A 48 -0.38 18.80 13.59
C GLN A 48 0.58 18.79 12.40
N GLY A 49 1.26 19.91 12.16
CA GLY A 49 2.26 20.01 11.11
C GLY A 49 3.48 19.11 11.39
N ALA A 50 4.04 18.52 10.33
CA ALA A 50 5.21 17.66 10.44
C ALA A 50 6.30 18.05 9.42
N PRO A 51 6.94 19.22 9.61
CA PRO A 51 7.83 19.81 8.63
C PRO A 51 9.08 18.96 8.31
N ARG A 52 9.63 18.23 9.29
CA ARG A 52 10.84 17.42 9.09
C ARG A 52 10.51 16.18 8.26
N LEU A 53 9.41 15.51 8.61
CA LEU A 53 8.92 14.35 7.88
C LEU A 53 8.49 14.73 6.46
N SER A 54 7.75 15.84 6.28
CA SER A 54 7.39 16.38 4.96
C SER A 54 8.62 16.58 4.07
N LYS A 55 9.66 17.24 4.60
CA LYS A 55 10.91 17.49 3.84
C LYS A 55 11.62 16.19 3.46
N ALA A 56 11.69 15.22 4.37
CA ALA A 56 12.29 13.92 4.09
C ALA A 56 11.53 13.16 2.99
N MET A 57 10.20 13.16 3.06
CA MET A 57 9.34 12.49 2.09
C MET A 57 9.44 13.13 0.69
N GLN A 58 9.49 14.46 0.60
CA GLN A 58 9.76 15.18 -0.64
C GLN A 58 11.11 14.77 -1.25
N GLY A 59 12.14 14.59 -0.41
CA GLY A 59 13.44 14.10 -0.85
C GLY A 59 13.40 12.67 -1.42
N ILE A 60 12.66 11.76 -0.78
CA ILE A 60 12.44 10.39 -1.28
C ILE A 60 11.73 10.43 -2.64
N LEU A 61 10.66 11.23 -2.75
CA LEU A 61 9.89 11.38 -3.97
C LEU A 61 10.77 11.89 -5.13
N ALA A 62 11.57 12.93 -4.89
CA ALA A 62 12.45 13.50 -5.90
C ALA A 62 13.47 12.47 -6.43
N ARG A 63 14.07 11.66 -5.54
CA ARG A 63 14.98 10.57 -5.95
C ARG A 63 14.25 9.50 -6.78
N CYS A 64 13.03 9.14 -6.40
CA CYS A 64 12.22 8.19 -7.16
C CYS A 64 11.92 8.73 -8.56
N GLN A 65 11.49 9.98 -8.67
CA GLN A 65 11.17 10.63 -9.94
C GLN A 65 12.39 10.70 -10.87
N GLN A 66 13.55 11.10 -10.34
CA GLN A 66 14.81 11.11 -11.10
C GLN A 66 15.18 9.72 -11.62
N ARG A 67 15.02 8.67 -10.80
CA ARG A 67 15.37 7.30 -11.18
C ARG A 67 14.42 6.70 -12.21
N ILE A 68 13.12 7.01 -12.14
CA ILE A 68 12.09 6.43 -13.03
C ILE A 68 11.97 7.23 -14.34
N GLY A 69 12.33 8.51 -14.34
CA GLY A 69 12.34 9.40 -15.50
C GLY A 69 10.96 9.93 -15.92
N SER A 70 9.90 9.15 -15.76
CA SER A 70 8.51 9.59 -15.98
C SER A 70 7.68 9.45 -14.71
N TRP A 71 6.81 10.43 -14.44
CA TRP A 71 5.91 10.44 -13.28
C TRP A 71 4.46 10.59 -13.71
N VAL A 72 3.59 9.72 -13.22
CA VAL A 72 2.15 9.74 -13.49
C VAL A 72 1.41 9.92 -12.16
N GLY A 73 0.38 10.77 -12.16
CA GLY A 73 -0.37 11.15 -10.96
C GLY A 73 0.21 12.39 -10.27
N SER A 74 -0.43 12.78 -9.17
CA SER A 74 -0.03 13.92 -8.36
C SER A 74 1.26 13.62 -7.58
N SER A 75 2.04 14.67 -7.34
CA SER A 75 3.24 14.64 -6.48
C SER A 75 2.96 15.20 -5.08
N VAL A 76 1.70 15.52 -4.77
CA VAL A 76 1.29 16.04 -3.47
C VAL A 76 1.51 14.97 -2.40
N VAL A 77 2.25 15.35 -1.36
CA VAL A 77 2.43 14.60 -0.11
C VAL A 77 1.56 15.30 0.94
N HIS A 78 0.54 14.61 1.43
CA HIS A 78 -0.33 15.10 2.49
C HIS A 78 0.32 14.86 3.84
N LEU A 79 0.41 15.91 4.66
CA LEU A 79 0.96 15.79 6.01
C LEU A 79 0.60 17.01 6.87
N GLY A 80 -0.06 16.78 8.00
CA GLY A 80 -0.58 17.85 8.84
C GLY A 80 -1.84 18.52 8.28
N ASP A 81 -2.66 17.78 7.53
CA ASP A 81 -3.89 18.25 6.89
C ASP A 81 -5.06 17.27 7.11
N HIS A 82 -6.18 17.46 6.40
CA HIS A 82 -7.36 16.61 6.56
C HIS A 82 -7.17 15.17 6.03
N ASN A 83 -6.23 14.96 5.10
CA ASN A 83 -5.95 13.66 4.49
C ASN A 83 -4.95 12.84 5.31
N VAL A 84 -3.95 13.50 5.88
CA VAL A 84 -2.97 12.91 6.80
C VAL A 84 -2.80 13.86 8.00
N PRO A 85 -3.57 13.68 9.09
CA PRO A 85 -3.65 14.65 10.18
C PRO A 85 -2.34 14.98 10.87
N ASN A 86 -1.43 14.01 11.00
CA ASN A 86 -0.17 14.19 11.69
C ASN A 86 0.85 13.12 11.28
N ALA A 87 2.07 13.25 11.80
CA ALA A 87 3.17 12.35 11.49
C ALA A 87 2.89 10.89 11.88
N LEU A 88 2.12 10.63 12.94
CA LEU A 88 1.75 9.28 13.36
C LEU A 88 0.85 8.60 12.33
N HIS A 89 -0.14 9.31 11.79
CA HIS A 89 -1.01 8.78 10.73
C HIS A 89 -0.22 8.44 9.46
N PHE A 90 0.80 9.24 9.14
CA PHE A 90 1.69 8.94 8.01
C PHE A 90 2.44 7.62 8.22
N ILE A 91 3.09 7.46 9.38
CA ILE A 91 3.83 6.24 9.70
C ILE A 91 2.91 5.04 9.66
N ASP A 92 1.74 5.12 10.31
CA ASP A 92 0.76 4.04 10.31
C ASP A 92 0.38 3.63 8.87
N LYS A 93 0.00 4.59 8.02
CA LYS A 93 -0.35 4.32 6.61
C LYS A 93 0.74 3.54 5.87
N TYR A 94 2.01 3.96 5.96
CA TYR A 94 3.08 3.29 5.20
C TYR A 94 3.57 1.98 5.84
N THR A 95 3.33 1.75 7.14
CA THR A 95 3.56 0.42 7.75
C THR A 95 2.59 -0.64 7.26
N GLN A 96 1.49 -0.24 6.60
CA GLN A 96 0.52 -1.17 6.01
C GLN A 96 0.97 -1.71 4.63
N VAL A 97 1.92 -1.07 3.95
CA VAL A 97 2.50 -1.56 2.67
C VAL A 97 2.92 -3.04 2.74
N PRO A 98 3.76 -3.48 3.69
CA PRO A 98 4.15 -4.89 3.78
C PRO A 98 2.97 -5.80 4.11
N ARG A 99 1.97 -5.33 4.89
CA ARG A 99 0.76 -6.11 5.18
C ARG A 99 -0.01 -6.44 3.91
N ILE A 100 -0.08 -5.51 2.97
CA ILE A 100 -0.72 -5.69 1.66
C ILE A 100 0.12 -6.58 0.74
N LEU A 101 1.43 -6.31 0.62
CA LEU A 101 2.28 -6.95 -0.38
C LEU A 101 2.74 -8.36 0.02
N ASN A 102 2.99 -8.62 1.30
CA ASN A 102 3.53 -9.91 1.75
C ASN A 102 2.60 -11.09 1.40
N PRO A 103 1.27 -11.02 1.56
CA PRO A 103 0.36 -12.06 1.10
C PRO A 103 0.46 -12.36 -0.40
N VAL A 104 0.62 -11.33 -1.22
CA VAL A 104 0.77 -11.51 -2.68
C VAL A 104 2.08 -12.23 -2.99
N VAL A 105 3.19 -11.80 -2.37
CA VAL A 105 4.51 -12.46 -2.50
C VAL A 105 4.47 -13.90 -2.00
N LEU A 106 3.85 -14.15 -0.84
CA LEU A 106 3.66 -15.49 -0.28
C LEU A 106 3.01 -16.43 -1.28
N VAL A 107 1.93 -16.00 -1.95
CA VAL A 107 1.26 -16.79 -2.97
C VAL A 107 2.18 -17.03 -4.16
N MET A 108 2.90 -16.00 -4.63
CA MET A 108 3.83 -16.14 -5.77
C MET A 108 4.94 -17.17 -5.50
N ASP A 109 5.44 -17.24 -4.27
CA ASP A 109 6.51 -18.17 -3.87
C ASP A 109 6.00 -19.58 -3.55
N THR A 110 4.75 -19.68 -3.11
CA THR A 110 4.16 -20.94 -2.62
C THR A 110 3.48 -21.72 -3.74
N LEU A 111 2.87 -21.04 -4.72
CA LEU A 111 2.10 -21.69 -5.78
C LEU A 111 2.89 -22.71 -6.61
N PRO A 112 4.16 -22.43 -7.01
CA PRO A 112 4.98 -23.43 -7.71
C PRO A 112 5.28 -24.68 -6.89
N LYS A 113 5.30 -24.56 -5.55
CA LYS A 113 5.51 -25.69 -4.64
C LYS A 113 4.24 -26.51 -4.50
N LEU A 114 3.09 -25.84 -4.34
CA LEU A 114 1.78 -26.48 -4.28
C LEU A 114 1.41 -27.20 -5.58
N GLY A 115 1.77 -26.63 -6.73
CA GLY A 115 1.55 -27.24 -8.03
C GLY A 115 2.34 -28.53 -8.29
N ARG A 116 3.18 -28.99 -7.35
CA ARG A 116 3.81 -30.32 -7.40
C ARG A 116 2.84 -31.43 -6.98
N ASP A 117 1.81 -31.10 -6.21
CA ASP A 117 0.72 -32.02 -5.90
C ASP A 117 -0.19 -32.17 -7.14
N PRO A 118 -0.42 -33.39 -7.66
CA PRO A 118 -1.23 -33.60 -8.86
C PRO A 118 -2.67 -33.10 -8.75
N ASN A 119 -3.28 -33.18 -7.57
CA ASN A 119 -4.66 -32.73 -7.35
C ASN A 119 -4.74 -31.21 -7.36
N ILE A 120 -3.77 -30.53 -6.73
CA ILE A 120 -3.70 -29.08 -6.76
C ILE A 120 -3.38 -28.59 -8.17
N ALA A 121 -2.45 -29.26 -8.87
CA ALA A 121 -2.13 -28.93 -10.26
C ALA A 121 -3.36 -29.07 -11.17
N ALA A 122 -4.14 -30.15 -11.04
CA ALA A 122 -5.37 -30.34 -11.80
C ALA A 122 -6.42 -29.26 -11.49
N TYR A 123 -6.59 -28.90 -10.21
CA TYR A 123 -7.44 -27.79 -9.80
C TYR A 123 -7.01 -26.48 -10.46
N LEU A 124 -5.72 -26.11 -10.34
CA LEU A 124 -5.18 -24.88 -10.92
C LEU A 124 -5.30 -24.87 -12.45
N SER A 125 -5.06 -25.99 -13.12
CA SER A 125 -5.21 -26.10 -14.58
C SER A 125 -6.66 -26.00 -15.03
N SER A 126 -7.63 -26.53 -14.28
CA SER A 126 -9.04 -26.44 -14.67
C SER A 126 -9.60 -25.02 -14.61
N ILE A 127 -9.10 -24.17 -13.71
CA ILE A 127 -9.59 -22.79 -13.54
C ILE A 127 -8.71 -21.78 -14.28
N PHE A 128 -7.39 -21.94 -14.22
CA PHE A 128 -6.41 -20.95 -14.68
C PHE A 128 -5.52 -21.46 -15.83
N GLY A 129 -5.73 -22.68 -16.31
CA GLY A 129 -4.92 -23.33 -17.36
C GLY A 129 -3.59 -23.88 -16.87
N SER A 130 -2.93 -23.20 -15.94
CA SER A 130 -1.67 -23.66 -15.32
C SER A 130 -1.38 -22.93 -14.00
N VAL A 131 -0.34 -23.38 -13.29
CA VAL A 131 0.24 -22.66 -12.15
C VAL A 131 0.63 -21.24 -12.53
N GLU A 132 1.30 -21.07 -13.67
CA GLU A 132 1.69 -19.74 -14.17
C GLU A 132 0.48 -18.91 -14.61
N GLY A 133 -0.57 -19.55 -15.12
CA GLY A 133 -1.85 -18.90 -15.41
C GLY A 133 -2.49 -18.33 -14.15
N ALA A 134 -2.45 -19.06 -13.03
CA ALA A 134 -2.96 -18.58 -11.74
C ALA A 134 -2.12 -17.41 -11.20
N ARG A 135 -0.78 -17.49 -11.27
CA ARG A 135 0.11 -16.37 -10.89
C ARG A 135 -0.16 -15.13 -11.74
N SER A 136 -0.29 -15.31 -13.05
CA SER A 136 -0.61 -14.24 -13.99
C SER A 136 -1.96 -13.61 -13.70
N ALA A 137 -2.99 -14.41 -13.43
CA ALA A 137 -4.32 -13.92 -13.10
C ALA A 137 -4.31 -13.03 -11.84
N ILE A 138 -3.64 -13.48 -10.78
CA ILE A 138 -3.51 -12.73 -9.52
C ILE A 138 -2.74 -11.42 -9.75
N LEU A 139 -1.55 -11.49 -10.36
CA LEU A 139 -0.71 -10.31 -10.58
C LEU A 139 -1.36 -9.31 -11.52
N LEU A 140 -2.05 -9.78 -12.56
CA LEU A 140 -2.76 -8.93 -13.50
C LEU A 140 -3.89 -8.17 -12.82
N ASP A 141 -4.70 -8.88 -12.03
CA ASP A 141 -5.80 -8.26 -11.28
C ASP A 141 -5.26 -7.29 -10.20
N PHE A 142 -4.22 -7.69 -9.45
CA PHE A 142 -3.56 -6.80 -8.47
C PHE A 142 -3.01 -5.54 -9.14
N CYS A 143 -2.22 -5.67 -10.21
CA CYS A 143 -1.63 -4.51 -10.88
C CYS A 143 -2.68 -3.60 -11.53
N ARG A 144 -3.82 -4.16 -11.97
CA ARG A 144 -4.92 -3.38 -12.53
C ARG A 144 -5.73 -2.66 -11.46
N HIS A 145 -6.07 -3.34 -10.36
CA HIS A 145 -7.10 -2.87 -9.44
C HIS A 145 -6.59 -2.39 -8.08
N ALA A 146 -5.36 -2.74 -7.68
CA ALA A 146 -4.75 -2.20 -6.46
C ALA A 146 -4.16 -0.79 -6.67
N PHE A 147 -4.20 -0.26 -7.89
CA PHE A 147 -3.59 1.03 -8.26
C PHE A 147 -4.46 1.88 -9.21
N ASP A 148 -5.78 1.63 -9.26
CA ASP A 148 -6.71 2.28 -10.20
C ASP A 148 -7.46 3.50 -9.65
N GLY A 149 -7.21 3.91 -8.41
CA GLY A 149 -7.95 4.99 -7.75
C GLY A 149 -9.28 4.55 -7.12
N SER A 150 -9.63 3.26 -7.19
CA SER A 150 -10.83 2.76 -6.51
C SER A 150 -10.74 2.91 -4.98
N GLY A 151 -11.90 3.03 -4.32
CA GLY A 151 -12.01 3.13 -2.86
C GLY A 151 -11.91 4.54 -2.27
N ALA A 152 -11.81 5.57 -3.10
CA ALA A 152 -11.79 6.97 -2.67
C ALA A 152 -13.02 7.75 -3.14
N ASP A 153 -13.34 8.82 -2.42
CA ASP A 153 -14.59 9.57 -2.59
C ASP A 153 -14.59 10.53 -3.79
N ASN A 154 -13.43 10.96 -4.27
CA ASN A 154 -13.29 11.84 -5.44
C ASN A 154 -11.91 11.69 -6.11
N PHE A 155 -11.73 12.15 -7.36
CA PHE A 155 -10.48 11.99 -8.13
C PHE A 155 -9.24 12.66 -7.49
N PHE A 156 -9.42 13.71 -6.68
CA PHE A 156 -8.33 14.47 -6.06
C PHE A 156 -7.77 13.74 -4.83
N ASP A 157 -8.63 13.07 -4.07
CA ASP A 157 -8.27 12.20 -2.94
C ASP A 157 -8.06 10.74 -3.37
N ALA A 158 -8.54 10.38 -4.56
CA ALA A 158 -8.43 9.05 -5.14
C ALA A 158 -7.10 8.82 -5.83
N GLY A 159 -6.25 8.04 -5.16
CA GLY A 159 -5.24 7.24 -5.83
C GLY A 159 -4.07 8.02 -6.40
N SER A 160 -4.21 9.31 -6.70
CA SER A 160 -3.31 10.10 -7.54
C SER A 160 -2.24 10.81 -6.74
N CYS A 161 -2.55 11.31 -5.54
CA CYS A 161 -1.57 11.83 -4.60
C CYS A 161 -0.72 10.70 -4.02
N ILE A 162 0.40 11.05 -3.40
CA ILE A 162 1.38 10.07 -2.90
C ILE A 162 0.74 9.11 -1.90
N ASP A 163 -0.04 9.66 -0.96
CA ASP A 163 -0.70 8.90 0.10
C ASP A 163 -1.94 8.16 -0.41
N GLY A 164 -2.60 8.69 -1.45
CA GLY A 164 -3.77 8.08 -2.08
C GLY A 164 -3.45 6.76 -2.79
N ARG A 165 -2.18 6.50 -3.14
CA ARG A 165 -1.74 5.25 -3.78
C ARG A 165 -2.07 4.00 -2.97
N LEU A 166 -2.21 4.12 -1.64
CA LEU A 166 -2.57 3.01 -0.74
C LEU A 166 -4.08 2.71 -0.72
N THR A 167 -4.93 3.69 -1.04
CA THR A 167 -6.39 3.56 -0.93
C THR A 167 -6.93 2.44 -1.82
N SER A 168 -6.50 2.39 -3.08
CA SER A 168 -6.93 1.35 -4.01
C SER A 168 -6.38 -0.02 -3.66
N ALA A 169 -5.18 -0.07 -3.09
CA ALA A 169 -4.59 -1.32 -2.62
C ALA A 169 -5.39 -1.90 -1.45
N TRP A 170 -5.86 -1.06 -0.53
CA TRP A 170 -6.80 -1.46 0.52
C TRP A 170 -8.15 -1.90 0.00
N ASN A 171 -8.71 -1.16 -0.96
CA ASN A 171 -9.96 -1.55 -1.61
C ASN A 171 -9.84 -2.87 -2.39
N TRP A 172 -8.66 -3.19 -2.92
CA TRP A 172 -8.38 -4.49 -3.50
C TRP A 172 -8.36 -5.58 -2.43
N CYS A 173 -7.73 -5.32 -1.27
CA CYS A 173 -7.67 -6.25 -0.14
C CYS A 173 -9.08 -6.56 0.41
N SER A 174 -9.94 -5.55 0.55
CA SER A 174 -11.32 -5.70 1.07
C SER A 174 -12.28 -6.43 0.13
N LYS A 175 -11.82 -6.79 -1.07
CA LYS A 175 -12.57 -7.55 -2.06
C LYS A 175 -11.94 -8.89 -2.37
N LEU A 176 -10.81 -9.23 -1.74
CA LEU A 176 -10.04 -10.43 -2.06
C LEU A 176 -10.90 -11.69 -1.95
N GLU A 177 -11.76 -11.78 -0.93
CA GLU A 177 -12.65 -12.91 -0.66
C GLU A 177 -13.68 -13.17 -1.76
N LYS A 178 -13.97 -12.16 -2.59
CA LYS A 178 -14.91 -12.24 -3.71
C LYS A 178 -14.25 -12.70 -5.00
N LYS A 179 -12.93 -12.85 -5.03
CA LYS A 179 -12.17 -13.16 -6.25
C LYS A 179 -12.10 -14.67 -6.46
N ASN A 180 -12.19 -15.10 -7.71
CA ASN A 180 -12.15 -16.53 -8.08
C ASN A 180 -10.84 -17.22 -7.65
N TYR A 181 -9.76 -16.47 -7.48
CA TYR A 181 -8.47 -16.96 -6.98
C TYR A 181 -8.32 -16.86 -5.46
N PHE A 182 -9.35 -16.48 -4.69
CA PHE A 182 -9.27 -16.47 -3.24
C PHE A 182 -8.90 -17.83 -2.61
N PRO A 183 -9.43 -18.97 -3.09
CA PRO A 183 -9.01 -20.28 -2.56
C PRO A 183 -7.51 -20.52 -2.72
N VAL A 184 -6.88 -19.94 -3.75
CA VAL A 184 -5.43 -20.03 -3.97
C VAL A 184 -4.66 -19.33 -2.85
N PHE A 185 -5.14 -18.17 -2.37
CA PHE A 185 -4.57 -17.50 -1.20
C PHE A 185 -4.65 -18.40 0.04
N LYS A 186 -5.82 -19.03 0.27
CA LYS A 186 -6.01 -19.95 1.41
C LYS A 186 -5.06 -21.16 1.33
N LEU A 187 -4.91 -21.76 0.16
CA LEU A 187 -3.97 -22.87 -0.06
C LEU A 187 -2.51 -22.47 0.19
N ALA A 188 -2.14 -21.23 -0.13
CA ALA A 188 -0.82 -20.67 0.12
C ALA A 188 -0.57 -20.29 1.60
N GLY A 189 -1.55 -20.49 2.49
CA GLY A 189 -1.42 -20.19 3.91
C GLY A 189 -1.85 -18.78 4.32
N PHE A 190 -2.54 -18.04 3.45
CA PHE A 190 -3.09 -16.73 3.81
C PHE A 190 -4.20 -16.85 4.87
N THR A 191 -4.07 -16.09 5.96
CA THR A 191 -5.09 -15.97 7.01
C THR A 191 -5.86 -14.66 6.89
N SER A 192 -5.18 -13.53 7.02
CA SER A 192 -5.72 -12.17 6.96
C SER A 192 -4.61 -11.18 6.54
N PHE A 193 -5.01 -9.95 6.19
CA PHE A 193 -4.06 -8.84 5.96
C PHE A 193 -3.56 -8.19 7.26
N ASP A 194 -4.31 -8.31 8.36
CA ASP A 194 -3.94 -7.76 9.66
C ASP A 194 -3.05 -8.69 10.50
N GLY A 195 -2.76 -9.89 9.99
CA GLY A 195 -2.09 -10.96 10.73
C GLY A 195 -3.03 -11.68 11.70
N ASP A 196 -2.52 -12.72 12.35
CA ASP A 196 -3.17 -13.29 13.54
C ASP A 196 -2.85 -12.36 14.73
N PHE A 197 -3.88 -11.82 15.39
CA PHE A 197 -3.74 -11.41 16.79
C PHE A 197 -3.60 -12.70 17.61
N LYS A 198 -2.38 -13.19 17.75
CA LYS A 198 -2.03 -14.30 18.63
C LYS A 198 -1.34 -13.79 19.88
#